data_AF-A0A257HKM8-F1
#
_entry.id   AF-A0A257HKM8-F1
#
_cell.length_a   1.000
_cell.length_b   1.000
_cell.length_c   1.000
_cell.angle_alpha   90.00
_cell.angle_beta   90.00
_cell.angle_gamma   90.00
#
_symmetry.space_group_name_H-M   'P 1'
#
loop_
_entity.id
_entity.type
_entity.pdbx_description
1 polymer ?
#
loop_
_entity_poly.entity_id
_entity_poly.type
_entity_poly.pdbx_seq_one_letter_code
_entity_poly.pdbx_strand_id
1 'polypeptide(L)'
;MIKETPVKKPIYKRWWFWALAIFFGLAAIGSLIPETEESKALAAAEKAKAEQLAAAEKVKEAERKRLGFHCLSSFSGASNEFAATVMQNLRNPKSFEHIETRVGPVDKNGAHTIAMKYRAENGFGGMTIGYVSGKLKSDDCSVISIDSTK
;
A
#
# COMPACT_ATOMS: atom_id res chain seq x y z
N MET A 1 42.11 29.39 -77.74
CA MET A 1 40.64 29.22 -77.70
C MET A 1 40.29 28.49 -76.41
N ILE A 2 39.77 29.20 -75.41
CA ILE A 2 39.37 28.61 -74.11
C ILE A 2 37.85 28.56 -74.12
N LYS A 3 37.27 27.36 -74.03
CA LYS A 3 35.82 27.14 -73.99
C LYS A 3 35.33 27.30 -72.55
N GLU A 4 34.50 28.30 -72.30
CA GLU A 4 33.74 28.43 -71.06
C GLU A 4 32.63 27.37 -71.01
N THR A 5 32.47 26.68 -69.88
CA THR A 5 31.34 25.76 -69.65
C THR A 5 30.27 26.44 -68.78
N PRO A 6 28.98 26.28 -69.12
CA PRO A 6 27.91 26.94 -68.37
C PRO A 6 27.63 26.24 -67.03
N VAL A 7 27.76 26.99 -65.94
CA VAL A 7 27.37 26.57 -64.59
C VAL A 7 25.85 26.41 -64.52
N LYS A 8 25.36 25.17 -64.49
CA LYS A 8 23.95 24.89 -64.22
C LYS A 8 23.60 25.26 -62.79
N LYS A 9 22.71 26.24 -62.62
CA LYS A 9 22.15 26.61 -61.31
C LYS A 9 21.46 25.38 -60.72
N PRO A 10 21.73 25.04 -59.47
CA PRO A 10 21.27 23.77 -58.95
C PRO A 10 19.79 23.85 -58.59
N ILE A 11 19.04 22.87 -59.08
CA ILE A 11 17.57 22.79 -59.09
C ILE A 11 17.00 22.58 -57.66
N TYR A 12 17.86 22.51 -56.62
CA TYR A 12 17.46 22.28 -55.23
C TYR A 12 16.73 23.44 -54.55
N LYS A 13 16.75 24.66 -55.11
CA LYS A 13 16.14 25.85 -54.45
C LYS A 13 14.61 25.82 -54.33
N ARG A 14 13.90 24.94 -55.05
CA ARG A 14 12.43 24.83 -54.98
C ARG A 14 11.93 23.59 -54.23
N TRP A 15 12.76 22.57 -54.03
CA TRP A 15 12.32 21.30 -53.43
C TRP A 15 12.30 21.33 -51.90
N TRP A 16 13.21 22.11 -51.28
CA TRP A 16 13.15 22.41 -49.84
C TRP A 16 11.82 23.12 -49.48
N PHE A 17 11.33 24.08 -50.27
CA PHE A 17 10.04 24.73 -49.96
C PHE A 17 8.87 23.74 -49.88
N TRP A 18 8.85 22.69 -50.71
CA TRP A 18 7.84 21.63 -50.62
C TRP A 18 8.05 20.72 -49.40
N ALA A 19 9.29 20.39 -49.06
CA ALA A 19 9.60 19.64 -47.84
C ALA A 19 9.24 20.41 -46.56
N LEU A 20 9.46 21.73 -46.54
CA LEU A 20 9.11 22.61 -45.42
C LEU A 20 7.59 22.81 -45.33
N ALA A 21 6.89 22.94 -46.45
CA ALA A 21 5.43 23.02 -46.48
C ALA A 21 4.75 21.73 -45.96
N ILE A 22 5.31 20.55 -46.24
CA ILE A 22 4.82 19.28 -45.68
C ILE A 22 5.09 19.20 -44.17
N PHE A 23 6.26 19.64 -43.73
CA PHE A 23 6.62 19.64 -42.30
C PHE A 23 5.75 20.60 -41.47
N PHE A 24 5.48 21.81 -41.98
CA PHE A 24 4.56 22.77 -41.33
C PHE A 24 3.08 22.40 -41.52
N GLY A 25 2.72 21.77 -42.64
CA GLY A 25 1.36 21.28 -42.89
C GLY A 25 0.96 20.14 -41.94
N LEU A 26 1.90 19.24 -41.60
CA LEU A 26 1.67 18.18 -40.61
C LEU A 26 1.55 18.70 -39.17
N ALA A 27 2.27 19.77 -38.81
CA ALA A 27 2.16 20.39 -37.49
C ALA A 27 0.78 21.02 -37.21
N ALA A 28 0.05 21.43 -38.26
CA ALA A 28 -1.30 21.99 -38.12
C ALA A 28 -2.41 20.92 -37.99
N ILE A 29 -2.16 19.67 -38.40
CA ILE A 29 -3.17 18.60 -38.36
C ILE A 29 -3.28 17.97 -36.96
N GLY A 30 -2.19 17.98 -36.17
CA GLY A 30 -2.19 17.44 -34.81
C GLY A 30 -3.04 18.22 -33.79
N SER A 31 -3.41 19.47 -34.08
CA SER A 31 -4.22 20.33 -33.17
C SER A 31 -5.73 20.31 -33.44
N LEU A 32 -6.20 19.59 -34.46
CA LEU A 32 -7.62 19.54 -34.84
C LEU A 32 -8.24 18.15 -34.67
N ILE A 33 -7.64 17.26 -33.87
CA ILE A 33 -8.28 16.01 -33.47
C ILE A 33 -9.20 16.35 -32.28
N PRO A 34 -10.53 16.47 -32.46
CA PRO A 34 -11.44 16.58 -31.34
C PRO A 34 -11.32 15.31 -30.49
N GLU A 35 -11.25 15.45 -29.18
CA GLU A 35 -11.34 14.31 -28.27
C GLU A 35 -12.64 13.56 -28.55
N THR A 36 -12.51 12.35 -29.09
CA THR A 36 -13.63 11.48 -29.40
C THR A 36 -14.39 11.14 -28.12
N GLU A 37 -15.72 11.05 -28.20
CA GLU A 37 -16.62 10.67 -27.09
C GLU A 37 -16.13 9.42 -26.33
N GLU A 38 -15.43 8.52 -27.02
CA GLU A 38 -14.80 7.32 -26.46
C GLU A 38 -13.71 7.62 -25.43
N SER A 39 -12.89 8.67 -25.60
CA SER A 39 -11.84 9.03 -24.62
C SER A 39 -12.43 9.60 -23.34
N LYS A 40 -13.50 10.39 -23.45
CA LYS A 40 -14.24 10.95 -22.30
C LYS A 40 -14.98 9.86 -21.53
N ALA A 41 -15.58 8.89 -22.23
CA ALA A 41 -16.23 7.75 -21.62
C ALA A 41 -15.23 6.83 -20.88
N LEU A 42 -14.05 6.59 -21.46
CA LEU A 42 -12.95 5.86 -20.80
C LEU A 42 -12.45 6.60 -19.55
N ALA A 43 -12.19 7.90 -19.64
CA ALA A 43 -11.76 8.70 -18.50
C ALA A 43 -12.81 8.76 -17.38
N ALA A 44 -14.10 8.86 -17.73
CA ALA A 44 -15.20 8.81 -16.76
C ALA A 44 -15.33 7.44 -16.09
N ALA A 45 -15.16 6.34 -16.85
CA ALA A 45 -15.17 4.98 -16.32
C ALA A 45 -13.96 4.70 -15.41
N GLU A 46 -12.77 5.18 -15.77
CA GLU A 46 -11.57 5.07 -14.93
C GLU A 46 -11.71 5.88 -13.63
N LYS A 47 -12.25 7.10 -13.72
CA LYS A 47 -12.55 7.93 -12.55
C LYS A 47 -13.57 7.26 -11.61
N ALA A 48 -14.66 6.71 -12.17
CA ALA A 48 -15.66 5.99 -11.39
C ALA A 48 -15.06 4.73 -10.71
N LYS A 49 -14.18 4.00 -11.40
CA LYS A 49 -13.46 2.85 -10.82
C LYS A 49 -12.52 3.28 -9.68
N ALA A 50 -11.77 4.38 -9.87
CA ALA A 50 -10.89 4.91 -8.83
C ALA A 50 -11.66 5.34 -7.58
N GLU A 51 -12.81 6.00 -7.77
CA GLU A 51 -13.71 6.38 -6.66
C GLU A 51 -14.27 5.17 -5.92
N GLN A 52 -14.67 4.11 -6.65
CA GLN A 52 -15.14 2.86 -6.04
C GLN A 52 -14.04 2.14 -5.27
N LEU A 53 -12.81 2.09 -5.81
CA LEU A 53 -11.65 1.51 -5.12
C LEU A 53 -11.34 2.27 -3.84
N ALA A 54 -11.30 3.61 -3.89
CA ALA A 54 -11.08 4.44 -2.72
C ALA A 54 -12.18 4.27 -1.65
N ALA A 55 -13.45 4.14 -2.07
CA ALA A 55 -14.55 3.85 -1.15
C ALA A 55 -14.39 2.45 -0.50
N ALA A 56 -14.02 1.43 -1.29
CA ALA A 56 -13.79 0.08 -0.79
C ALA A 56 -12.60 0.02 0.20
N GLU A 57 -11.53 0.76 -0.06
CA GLU A 57 -10.39 0.86 0.86
C GLU A 57 -10.76 1.48 2.20
N LYS A 58 -11.58 2.53 2.20
CA LYS A 58 -12.09 3.14 3.45
C LYS A 58 -12.93 2.17 4.26
N VAL A 59 -13.77 1.37 3.60
CA VAL A 59 -14.56 0.33 4.28
C VAL A 59 -13.64 -0.73 4.89
N LYS A 60 -12.64 -1.20 4.13
CA LYS A 60 -11.64 -2.17 4.62
C LYS A 60 -10.84 -1.61 5.80
N GLU A 61 -10.44 -0.34 5.76
CA GLU A 61 -9.72 0.30 6.86
C GLU A 61 -10.60 0.42 8.11
N ALA A 62 -11.86 0.85 7.95
CA ALA A 62 -12.80 0.94 9.05
C ALA A 62 -13.06 -0.43 9.69
N GLU A 63 -13.20 -1.48 8.87
CA GLU A 63 -13.34 -2.85 9.36
C GLU A 63 -12.07 -3.34 10.07
N ARG A 64 -10.89 -3.07 9.50
CA ARG A 64 -9.60 -3.39 10.11
C ARG A 64 -9.46 -2.75 11.48
N LYS A 65 -9.87 -1.49 11.62
CA LYS A 65 -9.91 -0.77 12.91
C LYS A 65 -10.93 -1.38 13.87
N ARG A 66 -12.15 -1.64 13.39
CA ARG A 66 -13.23 -2.24 14.20
C ARG A 66 -12.82 -3.60 14.76
N LEU A 67 -12.17 -4.43 13.95
CA LEU A 67 -11.72 -5.78 14.33
C LEU A 67 -10.40 -5.78 15.10
N GLY A 68 -9.69 -4.65 15.20
CA GLY A 68 -8.44 -4.51 15.96
C GLY A 68 -7.17 -4.93 15.22
N PHE A 69 -7.29 -5.29 13.94
CA PHE A 69 -6.16 -5.70 13.11
C PHE A 69 -5.13 -4.57 12.89
N HIS A 70 -5.51 -3.31 13.08
CA HIS A 70 -4.55 -2.19 13.06
C HIS A 70 -3.57 -2.21 14.25
N CYS A 71 -3.89 -2.94 15.32
CA CYS A 71 -3.00 -3.14 16.46
C CYS A 71 -1.98 -4.27 16.26
N LEU A 72 -2.06 -4.98 15.13
CA LEU A 72 -1.16 -6.07 14.80
C LEU A 72 -0.18 -5.63 13.72
N SER A 73 1.07 -6.07 13.86
CA SER A 73 2.06 -5.95 12.80
C SER A 73 1.60 -6.68 11.54
N SER A 74 1.65 -6.00 10.39
CA SER A 74 1.26 -6.60 9.11
C SER A 74 2.18 -7.74 8.68
N PHE A 75 3.39 -7.84 9.25
CA PHE A 75 4.36 -8.87 8.91
C PHE A 75 4.32 -10.04 9.90
N SER A 76 4.41 -9.76 11.20
CA SER A 76 4.50 -10.80 12.24
C SER A 76 3.15 -11.22 12.82
N GLY A 77 2.09 -10.44 12.59
CA GLY A 77 0.78 -10.65 13.23
C GLY A 77 0.77 -10.41 14.74
N ALA A 78 1.90 -10.01 15.34
CA ALA A 78 2.02 -9.74 16.78
C ALA A 78 1.61 -8.29 17.11
N SER A 79 1.13 -8.08 18.34
CA SER A 79 1.14 -6.76 18.98
C SER A 79 2.48 -6.60 19.70
N ASN A 80 3.32 -5.68 19.23
CA ASN A 80 4.71 -5.55 19.71
C ASN A 80 4.78 -5.22 21.20
N GLU A 81 3.94 -4.27 21.65
CA GLU A 81 3.90 -3.85 23.05
C GLU A 81 3.40 -5.00 23.94
N PHE A 82 2.28 -5.62 23.58
CA PHE A 82 1.74 -6.75 24.34
C PHE A 82 2.71 -7.93 24.42
N ALA A 83 3.35 -8.28 23.30
CA ALA A 83 4.36 -9.33 23.26
C ALA A 83 5.58 -8.99 24.13
N ALA A 84 6.05 -7.73 24.08
CA ALA A 84 7.16 -7.27 24.91
C ALA A 84 6.82 -7.32 26.41
N THR A 85 5.62 -6.88 26.80
CA THR A 85 5.19 -6.95 28.19
C THR A 85 5.09 -8.39 28.67
N VAL A 86 4.55 -9.30 27.86
CA VAL A 86 4.49 -10.73 28.21
C VAL A 86 5.89 -11.31 28.35
N MET A 87 6.78 -11.06 27.38
CA MET A 87 8.17 -11.50 27.40
C MET A 87 8.91 -11.03 28.67
N GLN A 88 8.76 -9.77 29.07
CA GLN A 88 9.41 -9.20 30.24
C GLN A 88 8.91 -9.81 31.56
N ASN A 89 7.68 -10.31 31.59
CA ASN A 89 7.10 -10.98 32.76
C ASN A 89 7.44 -12.48 32.84
N LEU A 90 8.13 -13.04 31.85
CA LEU A 90 8.61 -14.42 31.91
C LEU A 90 9.83 -14.56 32.80
N ARG A 91 9.98 -15.74 33.40
CA ARG A 91 11.16 -16.10 34.21
C ARG A 91 12.45 -16.06 33.40
N ASN A 92 12.40 -16.53 32.15
CA ASN A 92 13.47 -16.39 31.17
C ASN A 92 12.96 -15.65 29.92
N PRO A 93 13.08 -14.32 29.85
CA PRO A 93 12.62 -13.54 28.69
C PRO A 93 13.25 -13.95 27.37
N LYS A 94 14.49 -14.47 27.39
CA LYS A 94 15.21 -14.89 26.18
C LYS A 94 14.63 -16.16 25.55
N SER A 95 13.82 -16.91 26.30
CA SER A 95 13.16 -18.12 25.80
C SER A 95 11.83 -17.85 25.09
N PHE A 96 11.38 -16.58 25.07
CA PHE A 96 10.10 -16.21 24.46
C PHE A 96 10.10 -16.41 22.95
N GLU A 97 9.11 -17.14 22.47
CA GLU A 97 8.80 -17.27 21.05
C GLU A 97 7.32 -16.99 20.84
N HIS A 98 7.02 -16.00 20.00
CA HIS A 98 5.65 -15.73 19.55
C HIS A 98 5.17 -16.84 18.61
N ILE A 99 3.93 -17.30 18.79
CA ILE A 99 3.29 -18.29 17.90
C ILE A 99 2.12 -17.65 17.15
N GLU A 100 1.19 -17.03 17.88
CA GLU A 100 -0.04 -16.52 17.30
C GLU A 100 -0.61 -15.41 18.18
N THR A 101 -1.16 -14.36 17.56
CA THR A 101 -1.98 -13.36 18.26
C THR A 101 -3.33 -13.26 17.57
N ARG A 102 -4.39 -13.23 18.37
CA ARG A 102 -5.75 -12.95 17.93
C ARG A 102 -6.24 -11.69 18.62
N VAL A 103 -6.93 -10.86 17.87
CA VAL A 103 -7.55 -9.63 18.36
C VAL A 103 -9.03 -9.67 18.03
N GLY A 104 -9.84 -9.25 19.00
CA GLY A 104 -11.29 -9.16 18.89
C GLY A 104 -11.77 -7.74 18.60
N PRO A 105 -13.05 -7.59 18.24
CA PRO A 105 -13.64 -6.29 18.01
C PRO A 105 -13.62 -5.41 19.27
N VAL A 106 -13.76 -4.11 19.06
CA VAL A 106 -13.89 -3.12 20.15
C VAL A 106 -15.09 -3.48 21.03
N ASP A 107 -14.87 -3.56 22.34
CA ASP A 107 -15.92 -3.77 23.32
C ASP A 107 -16.64 -2.46 23.71
N LYS A 108 -17.62 -2.55 24.62
CA LYS A 108 -18.40 -1.38 25.07
C LYS A 108 -17.56 -0.29 25.75
N ASN A 109 -16.34 -0.62 26.19
CA ASN A 109 -15.43 0.27 26.90
C ASN A 109 -14.38 0.88 25.97
N GLY A 110 -14.46 0.64 24.65
CA GLY A 110 -13.46 1.15 23.71
C GLY A 110 -12.16 0.35 23.67
N ALA A 111 -12.17 -0.90 24.14
CA ALA A 111 -10.99 -1.75 24.17
C ALA A 111 -11.12 -2.97 23.24
N HIS A 112 -10.02 -3.35 22.58
CA HIS A 112 -9.90 -4.64 21.93
C HIS A 112 -9.55 -5.71 22.97
N THR A 113 -10.14 -6.89 22.82
CA THR A 113 -9.67 -8.07 23.53
C THR A 113 -8.55 -8.70 22.72
N ILE A 114 -7.41 -8.98 23.34
CA ILE A 114 -6.27 -9.64 22.70
C ILE A 114 -6.00 -10.98 23.39
N ALA A 115 -5.63 -11.99 22.61
CA ALA A 115 -5.13 -13.27 23.10
C ALA A 115 -3.87 -13.64 22.31
N MET A 116 -2.84 -14.09 23.02
CA MET A 116 -1.57 -14.49 22.44
C MET A 116 -1.19 -15.88 22.90
N LYS A 117 -0.76 -16.69 21.95
CA LYS A 117 -0.11 -17.98 22.16
C LYS A 117 1.39 -17.78 21.96
N TYR A 118 2.18 -18.30 22.89
CA TYR A 118 3.63 -18.21 22.85
C TYR A 118 4.26 -19.50 23.37
N ARG A 119 5.56 -19.68 23.16
CA ARG A 119 6.38 -20.72 23.78
C ARG A 119 7.45 -20.06 24.64
N ALA A 120 7.72 -20.63 25.82
CA ALA A 120 8.76 -20.17 26.72
C ALA A 120 9.26 -21.30 27.64
N GLU A 121 10.45 -21.11 28.19
CA GLU A 121 11.05 -22.02 29.17
C GLU A 121 10.31 -21.93 30.51
N ASN A 122 9.97 -23.08 31.07
CA ASN A 122 9.33 -23.20 32.38
C ASN A 122 10.36 -23.21 33.53
N GLY A 123 9.90 -23.33 34.77
CA GLY A 123 10.77 -23.38 35.95
C GLY A 123 11.70 -24.60 36.06
N PHE A 124 11.54 -25.60 35.20
CA PHE A 124 12.33 -26.83 35.14
C PHE A 124 13.26 -26.90 33.92
N GLY A 125 13.34 -25.83 33.12
CA GLY A 125 14.19 -25.78 31.94
C GLY A 125 13.59 -26.37 30.65
N GLY A 126 12.31 -26.74 30.66
CA GLY A 126 11.61 -27.27 29.49
C GLY A 126 10.82 -26.18 28.75
N MET A 127 10.76 -26.26 27.41
CA MET A 127 9.91 -25.37 26.61
C MET A 127 8.44 -25.77 26.70
N THR A 128 7.58 -24.80 27.01
CA THR A 128 6.12 -24.99 27.18
C THR A 128 5.34 -23.94 26.42
N ILE A 129 4.12 -24.28 26.01
CA ILE A 129 3.21 -23.33 25.37
C ILE A 129 2.44 -22.59 26.46
N GLY A 130 2.45 -21.26 26.38
CA GLY A 130 1.66 -20.37 27.22
C GLY A 130 0.55 -19.70 26.43
N TYR A 131 -0.50 -19.33 27.15
CA TYR A 131 -1.61 -18.53 26.66
C TYR A 131 -1.77 -17.33 27.58
N VAL A 132 -1.96 -16.17 26.98
CA VAL A 132 -2.21 -14.94 27.73
C VAL A 132 -3.23 -14.12 27.01
N SER A 133 -4.13 -13.51 27.77
CA SER A 133 -5.15 -12.61 27.25
C SER A 133 -4.98 -11.22 27.85
N GLY A 134 -5.70 -10.25 27.32
CA GLY A 134 -5.68 -8.91 27.87
C GLY A 134 -6.54 -7.95 27.08
N LYS A 135 -6.34 -6.67 27.36
CA LYS A 135 -7.06 -5.55 26.74
C LYS A 135 -6.09 -4.56 26.13
N LEU A 136 -6.38 -4.15 24.90
CA LEU A 136 -5.70 -3.04 24.22
C LEU A 136 -6.67 -1.88 24.04
N LYS A 137 -6.19 -0.65 24.15
CA LYS A 137 -7.00 0.53 23.80
C LYS A 137 -7.20 0.61 22.29
N SER A 138 -8.40 0.94 21.82
CA SER A 138 -8.68 0.94 20.38
C SER A 138 -7.92 2.01 19.60
N ASP A 139 -7.68 3.17 20.20
CA ASP A 139 -7.11 4.33 19.51
C ASP A 139 -5.60 4.20 19.24
N ASP A 140 -4.84 3.82 20.28
CA ASP A 140 -3.37 3.81 20.25
C ASP A 140 -2.77 2.41 20.42
N CYS A 141 -3.61 1.38 20.57
CA CYS A 141 -3.20 -0.02 20.76
C CYS A 141 -2.32 -0.28 22.00
N SER A 142 -2.29 0.66 22.94
CA SER A 142 -1.57 0.50 24.22
C SER A 142 -2.19 -0.58 25.09
N VAL A 143 -1.36 -1.22 25.92
CA VAL A 143 -1.82 -2.30 26.81
C VAL A 143 -2.54 -1.72 28.03
N ILE A 144 -3.80 -2.09 28.21
CA ILE A 144 -4.61 -1.71 29.38
C ILE A 144 -4.45 -2.74 30.50
N SER A 145 -4.59 -4.03 30.16
CA SER A 145 -4.48 -5.12 31.13
C SER A 145 -3.91 -6.37 30.48
N ILE A 146 -3.26 -7.18 31.31
CA ILE A 146 -2.81 -8.53 30.98
C ILE A 146 -3.47 -9.48 31.96
N ASP A 147 -4.28 -10.37 31.41
CA ASP A 147 -5.02 -11.40 32.12
C ASP A 147 -4.34 -12.74 31.82
N SER A 148 -3.60 -13.26 32.80
CA SER A 148 -3.01 -14.60 32.70
C SER A 148 -4.13 -15.64 32.72
N THR A 149 -4.24 -16.41 31.65
CA THR A 149 -5.12 -17.58 31.62
C THR A 149 -4.45 -18.65 32.49
N LYS A 150 -5.07 -18.99 33.62
CA LYS A 150 -4.62 -20.08 34.51
C LYS A 150 -4.60 -21.42 33.77
#